data_AF-A0A6M1UGF8-F1
#
_entry.id   AF-A0A6M1UGF8-F1
#
_cell.length_a   1.000
_cell.length_b   1.000
_cell.length_c   1.000
_cell.angle_alpha   90.00
_cell.angle_beta   90.00
_cell.angle_gamma   90.00
#
_symmetry.space_group_name_H-M   'P 1'
#
loop_
_entity.id
_entity.type
_entity.pdbx_description
1 polymer ?
#
loop_
_entity_poly.entity_id
_entity_poly.type
_entity_poly.pdbx_seq_one_letter_code
_entity_poly.pdbx_strand_id
1 'polypeptide(L)'
;MARRRRPLVPGAEDGLNLLKARLQNVLEPEDAKYQAARKLNIPLQPGYNGNLTAHDAGRIGGQLGGSMVKAMIRSVKEQMARRP
;
A
#
# COMPACT_ATOMS: atom_id res chain seq x y z
N MET A 1 -0.05 -5.14 -14.13
CA MET A 1 -1.39 -5.12 -13.50
C MET A 1 -1.57 -3.84 -12.68
N ALA A 2 -2.19 -2.82 -13.26
CA ALA A 2 -2.78 -1.72 -12.50
C ALA A 2 -4.30 -1.89 -12.60
N ARG A 3 -4.88 -2.72 -11.72
CA ARG A 3 -6.34 -2.72 -11.57
C ARG A 3 -6.73 -1.35 -11.01
N ARG A 4 -7.72 -0.70 -11.62
CA ARG A 4 -8.39 0.50 -11.11
C ARG A 4 -8.84 0.24 -9.67
N ARG A 5 -8.04 0.65 -8.70
CA ARG A 5 -8.40 0.62 -7.28
C ARG A 5 -9.34 1.80 -7.06
N ARG A 6 -10.62 1.52 -6.87
CA ARG A 6 -11.60 2.56 -6.51
C ARG A 6 -11.68 2.64 -4.99
N PRO A 7 -11.30 3.76 -4.37
CA PRO A 7 -11.52 3.95 -2.94
C PRO A 7 -13.02 3.92 -2.63
N LEU A 8 -13.35 3.58 -1.38
CA LEU A 8 -14.74 3.63 -0.89
C LEU A 8 -15.30 5.07 -0.93
N VAL A 9 -14.45 6.06 -0.62
CA VAL A 9 -14.79 7.48 -0.67
C VAL A 9 -14.32 8.06 -2.01
N PRO A 10 -15.22 8.55 -2.87
CA PRO A 10 -14.84 9.22 -4.11
C PRO A 10 -13.87 10.39 -3.84
N GLY A 11 -12.84 10.52 -4.67
CA GLY A 11 -11.82 11.57 -4.53
C GLY A 11 -10.73 11.29 -3.49
N ALA A 12 -10.79 10.20 -2.73
CA ALA A 12 -9.75 9.85 -1.74
C ALA A 12 -8.45 9.28 -2.36
N GLU A 13 -8.37 9.19 -3.68
CA GLU A 13 -7.27 8.54 -4.42
C GLU A 13 -5.91 9.17 -4.10
N ASP A 14 -5.83 10.50 -4.16
CA ASP A 14 -4.59 11.24 -3.92
C ASP A 14 -4.11 11.09 -2.47
N GLY A 15 -5.02 11.20 -1.50
CA GLY A 15 -4.70 11.00 -0.08
C GLY A 15 -4.19 9.58 0.20
N LEU A 16 -4.80 8.57 -0.41
CA LEU A 16 -4.34 7.18 -0.29
C LEU A 16 -2.99 6.94 -0.98
N ASN A 17 -2.74 7.61 -2.12
CA ASN A 17 -1.46 7.53 -2.80
C ASN A 17 -0.33 8.16 -1.98
N LEU A 18 -0.56 9.33 -1.38
CA LEU A 18 0.39 9.98 -0.48
C LEU A 18 0.65 9.12 0.76
N LEU A 19 -0.39 8.56 1.37
CA LEU A 19 -0.24 7.67 2.51
C LEU A 19 0.59 6.42 2.16
N LYS A 20 0.30 5.79 1.03
CA LYS A 20 1.05 4.64 0.51
C LYS A 20 2.53 4.96 0.32
N ALA A 21 2.85 6.09 -0.30
CA ALA A 21 4.22 6.55 -0.52
C ALA A 21 4.96 6.78 0.80
N ARG A 22 4.32 7.54 1.72
CA ARG A 22 4.85 7.83 3.06
C ARG A 22 5.12 6.56 3.86
N LEU A 23 4.20 5.59 3.89
CA LEU A 23 4.38 4.36 4.68
C LEU A 23 5.48 3.46 4.12
N GLN A 24 5.73 3.50 2.81
CA GLN A 24 6.80 2.71 2.21
C GLN A 24 8.13 3.45 2.09
N ASN A 25 8.19 4.72 2.49
CA ASN A 25 9.36 5.59 2.35
C ASN A 25 9.84 5.64 0.89
N VAL A 26 8.91 5.91 -0.02
CA VAL A 26 9.19 6.11 -1.45
C VAL A 26 8.67 7.48 -1.88
N LEU A 27 9.30 8.07 -2.90
CA LEU A 27 8.86 9.32 -3.49
C LEU A 27 7.56 9.09 -4.28
N GLU A 28 7.60 8.14 -5.21
CA GLU A 28 6.46 7.84 -6.06
C GLU A 28 5.58 6.71 -5.48
N PRO A 29 4.25 6.89 -5.43
CA PRO A 29 3.31 5.88 -4.93
C PRO A 29 3.38 4.54 -5.68
N GLU A 30 3.90 4.53 -6.91
CA GLU A 30 4.04 3.35 -7.76
C GLU A 30 5.20 2.45 -7.33
N ASP A 31 6.24 3.03 -6.74
CA ASP A 31 7.44 2.33 -6.29
C ASP A 31 7.22 1.54 -5.00
N ALA A 32 6.15 1.88 -4.27
CA ALA A 32 5.78 1.21 -3.03
C ALA A 32 5.69 -0.31 -3.18
N LYS A 33 5.23 -0.83 -4.33
CA LYS A 33 5.14 -2.27 -4.61
C LYS A 33 6.50 -2.96 -4.71
N TYR A 34 7.48 -2.30 -5.32
CA TYR A 34 8.84 -2.81 -5.41
C TYR A 34 9.52 -2.76 -4.06
N GLN A 35 9.29 -1.69 -3.29
CA GLN A 35 9.85 -1.57 -1.96
C GLN A 35 9.26 -2.59 -0.97
N ALA A 36 7.95 -2.86 -1.04
CA ALA A 36 7.32 -3.93 -0.29
C ALA A 36 7.88 -5.30 -0.68
N ALA A 37 8.02 -5.57 -1.98
CA ALA A 37 8.60 -6.81 -2.47
C ALA A 37 10.05 -7.03 -1.99
N ARG A 38 10.89 -5.98 -2.04
CA ARG A 38 12.26 -6.00 -1.50
C ARG A 38 12.27 -6.35 -0.01
N LYS A 39 11.42 -5.74 0.81
CA LYS A 39 11.30 -6.05 2.25
C LYS A 39 10.89 -7.49 2.53
N LEU A 40 10.12 -8.10 1.63
CA LEU A 40 9.64 -9.48 1.75
C LEU A 40 10.55 -10.51 1.09
N ASN A 41 11.68 -10.08 0.48
CA ASN A 41 12.54 -10.92 -0.36
C ASN A 41 11.79 -11.61 -1.51
N ILE A 42 10.83 -10.91 -2.12
CA ILE A 42 10.05 -11.40 -3.26
C ILE A 42 10.58 -10.77 -4.55
N PRO A 43 10.92 -11.57 -5.58
CA PRO A 43 11.47 -11.05 -6.84
C PRO A 43 10.37 -10.43 -7.71
N LEU A 44 10.01 -9.19 -7.41
CA LEU A 44 9.11 -8.37 -8.23
C LEU A 44 9.93 -7.40 -9.08
N GLN A 45 9.78 -7.48 -10.40
CA GLN A 45 10.49 -6.65 -11.37
C GLN A 45 9.53 -5.81 -12.24
N PRO A 46 10.00 -4.71 -12.85
CA PRO A 46 9.25 -4.05 -13.92
C PRO A 46 8.99 -5.01 -15.08
N GLY A 47 7.80 -4.94 -15.68
CA GLY A 47 7.42 -5.81 -16.79
C GLY A 47 6.89 -7.18 -16.35
N TYR A 48 7.44 -8.25 -16.94
CA TYR A 48 6.90 -9.60 -16.81
C TYR A 48 7.30 -10.26 -15.49
N ASN A 49 6.31 -10.80 -14.77
CA ASN A 49 6.47 -11.49 -13.49
C ASN A 49 5.74 -12.84 -13.52
N GLY A 50 5.84 -13.59 -14.62
CA GLY A 50 5.10 -14.86 -14.79
C GLY A 50 5.44 -15.93 -13.75
N ASN A 51 6.64 -15.87 -13.20
CA ASN A 51 7.09 -16.79 -12.14
C ASN A 51 6.69 -16.33 -10.72
N LEU A 52 6.06 -15.15 -10.59
CA LEU A 52 5.59 -14.65 -9.30
C LEU A 52 4.35 -15.42 -8.88
N THR A 53 4.43 -16.13 -7.76
CA THR A 53 3.29 -16.90 -7.26
C THR A 53 2.15 -15.97 -6.82
N ALA A 54 0.92 -16.46 -6.91
CA ALA A 54 -0.25 -15.73 -6.39
C ALA A 54 -0.11 -15.43 -4.88
N HIS A 55 0.53 -16.34 -4.15
CA HIS A 55 0.84 -16.17 -2.73
C HIS A 55 1.78 -14.97 -2.50
N ASP A 56 2.86 -14.87 -3.25
CA ASP A 56 3.83 -13.78 -3.12
C ASP A 56 3.24 -12.43 -3.54
N ALA A 57 2.48 -12.41 -4.64
CA ALA A 57 1.71 -11.24 -5.03
C ALA A 57 0.72 -10.81 -3.92
N GLY A 58 0.08 -11.79 -3.28
CA GLY A 58 -0.80 -11.59 -2.13
C GLY A 58 -0.06 -11.00 -0.92
N ARG A 59 1.15 -11.48 -0.60
CA ARG A 59 1.98 -10.93 0.49
C ARG A 59 2.38 -9.48 0.25
N ILE A 60 2.80 -9.14 -0.97
CA ILE A 60 3.11 -7.76 -1.36
C ILE A 60 1.87 -6.88 -1.20
N GLY A 61 0.73 -7.31 -1.74
CA GLY A 61 -0.53 -6.59 -1.64
C GLY A 61 -1.00 -6.41 -0.19
N GLY A 62 -0.87 -7.46 0.62
CA GLY A 62 -1.22 -7.46 2.04
C GLY A 62 -0.35 -6.52 2.87
N GLN A 63 0.96 -6.46 2.61
CA GLN A 63 1.85 -5.51 3.28
C GLN A 63 1.46 -4.06 2.97
N LEU A 64 1.16 -3.75 1.70
CA LEU A 64 0.73 -2.41 1.30
C LEU A 64 -0.65 -2.06 1.89
N GLY A 65 -1.65 -2.88 1.64
CA GLY A 65 -3.03 -2.64 2.09
C GLY A 65 -3.17 -2.65 3.60
N GLY A 66 -2.59 -3.66 4.26
CA GLY A 66 -2.67 -3.83 5.71
C GLY A 66 -1.96 -2.71 6.47
N SER A 67 -0.81 -2.22 5.99
CA SER A 67 -0.13 -1.07 6.60
C SER A 67 -0.95 0.22 6.47
N MET A 68 -1.55 0.47 5.30
CA MET A 68 -2.44 1.63 5.11
C MET A 68 -3.65 1.58 6.03
N VAL A 69 -4.36 0.45 6.09
CA VAL A 69 -5.54 0.28 6.94
C VAL A 69 -5.18 0.48 8.42
N LYS A 70 -4.08 -0.13 8.87
CA LYS A 70 -3.59 0.03 10.25
C LYS A 70 -3.27 1.50 10.56
N ALA A 71 -2.62 2.21 9.64
CA ALA A 71 -2.29 3.63 9.82
C ALA A 71 -3.55 4.52 9.86
N MET A 72 -4.52 4.29 8.98
CA MET A 72 -5.77 5.03 8.96
C MET A 72 -6.55 4.86 10.27
N ILE A 73 -6.74 3.61 10.72
CA ILE A 73 -7.42 3.30 11.99
C ILE A 73 -6.69 3.95 13.16
N ARG A 74 -5.35 3.88 13.19
CA ARG A 74 -4.56 4.53 14.23
C ARG A 74 -4.80 6.03 14.27
N SER A 75 -4.77 6.71 13.12
CA SER A 75 -5.00 8.16 13.05
C SER A 75 -6.38 8.57 13.57
N VAL A 76 -7.41 7.76 13.28
CA VAL A 76 -8.78 8.02 13.75
C VAL A 76 -8.88 7.78 15.25
N LYS A 77 -8.29 6.70 15.77
CA LYS A 77 -8.25 6.44 17.22
C LYS A 77 -7.56 7.58 17.98
N GLU A 78 -6.44 8.09 17.46
CA GLU A 78 -5.73 9.22 18.05
C GLU A 78 -6.56 10.51 18.01
N GLN A 79 -7.31 10.77 16.93
CA GLN A 79 -8.23 11.91 16.85
C GLN A 79 -9.40 11.79 17.83
N MET A 80 -9.98 10.59 17.97
CA MET A 80 -11.06 10.33 18.92
C MET A 80 -10.61 10.49 20.36
N ALA A 81 -9.41 10.03 20.71
CA ALA A 81 -8.85 10.19 22.06
C ALA A 81 -8.53 11.65 22.42
N ARG A 82 -8.34 12.52 21.42
CA ARG A 82 -8.06 13.96 21.62
C ARG A 82 -9.33 14.82 21.63
N ARG A 83 -10.49 14.26 21.30
CA ARG A 83 -11.77 14.94 21.43
C ARG A 83 -12.23 14.82 22.88
N PRO A 84 -12.43 15.93 23.61
CA PRO A 84 -12.95 15.89 24.98
C PRO A 84 -14.39 15.36 25.03
#